data_AF-A0A6P0GM27-F1
#
_entry.id   AF-A0A6P0GM27-F1
#
_cell.length_a   1.000
_cell.length_b   1.000
_cell.length_c   1.000
_cell.angle_alpha   90.00
_cell.angle_beta   90.00
_cell.angle_gamma   90.00
#
_symmetry.space_group_name_H-M   'P 1'
#
loop_
_entity.id
_entity.type
_entity.pdbx_description
1 polymer ?
#
loop_
_entity_poly.entity_id
_entity_poly.type
_entity_poly.pdbx_seq_one_letter_code
_entity_poly.pdbx_strand_id
1 'polypeptide(L)' 'TVTGAQPAALPPLRHRRAVDLGGGLYGCGDHRDTPSIQGAMASGRRTAAAVLRALRSIPAPGDRAAAGPGAG' A
#
# COMPACT_ATOMS: atom_id res chain seq x y z
N THR A 1 12.90 -16.87 25.02
CA THR A 1 12.78 -16.03 23.81
C THR A 1 13.48 -16.75 22.67
N VAL A 2 12.85 -16.92 21.51
CA VAL A 2 13.47 -17.58 20.35
C VAL A 2 14.36 -16.59 19.62
N THR A 3 15.61 -16.96 19.37
CA THR A 3 16.58 -16.15 18.60
C THR A 3 16.03 -15.93 17.18
N GLY A 4 15.84 -14.66 16.80
CA GLY A 4 15.31 -14.29 15.47
C GLY A 4 13.78 -14.19 15.35
N ALA A 5 13.03 -14.31 16.44
CA ALA A 5 11.57 -14.17 16.42
C ALA A 5 11.07 -12.76 16.06
N GLN A 6 11.93 -11.75 16.17
CA GLN A 6 11.65 -10.36 15.84
C GLN A 6 12.59 -9.94 14.70
N PRO A 7 12.08 -9.30 13.63
CA PRO A 7 12.93 -8.68 12.62
C PRO A 7 13.90 -7.72 13.30
N ALA A 8 15.18 -7.76 12.91
CA ALA A 8 16.17 -6.82 13.43
C ALA A 8 15.78 -5.40 13.01
N ALA A 9 15.27 -4.61 13.96
CA ALA A 9 14.99 -3.18 13.78
C ALA A 9 16.30 -2.39 13.89
N LEU A 10 17.20 -2.62 12.91
CA LEU A 10 18.49 -1.94 12.85
C LEU A 10 18.30 -0.52 12.26
N PRO A 11 18.89 0.52 12.87
CA PRO A 11 18.91 1.85 12.28
C PRO A 11 19.58 1.87 10.90
N PRO A 12 19.10 2.72 9.96
CA PRO A 12 18.01 3.65 10.10
C PRO A 12 16.65 2.95 9.93
N LEU A 13 15.74 3.19 10.86
CA LEU A 13 14.35 2.75 10.73
C LEU A 13 13.79 3.42 9.47
N ARG A 14 13.53 2.62 8.42
CA ARG A 14 12.92 3.11 7.18
C ARG A 14 11.46 3.44 7.50
N HIS A 15 11.23 4.60 8.08
CA HIS A 15 9.97 5.04 8.70
C HIS A 15 8.76 5.12 7.77
N ARG A 16 8.90 4.81 6.48
CA ARG A 16 7.80 4.81 5.53
C ARG A 16 8.15 3.87 4.38
N ARG A 17 7.87 2.57 4.54
CA ARG A 17 7.80 1.67 3.38
C ARG A 17 6.66 2.14 2.46
N ALA A 18 6.86 1.96 1.14
CA ALA A 18 5.81 2.23 0.16
C ALA A 18 4.57 1.38 0.47
N VAL A 19 3.40 2.01 0.37
CA VAL A 19 2.09 1.39 0.67
C VAL A 19 1.61 0.55 -0.50
N ASP A 20 1.89 0.98 -1.73
CA ASP A 20 1.60 0.26 -2.97
C ASP A 20 2.80 -0.65 -3.29
N LEU A 21 2.54 -1.96 -3.38
CA LEU A 21 3.53 -2.99 -3.71
C LEU A 21 3.47 -3.39 -5.18
N GLY A 22 2.61 -2.76 -5.98
CA GLY A 22 2.32 -3.11 -7.36
C GLY A 22 1.26 -4.20 -7.49
N GLY A 23 0.71 -4.37 -8.70
CA GLY A 23 -0.26 -5.42 -9.01
C GLY A 23 -1.59 -5.32 -8.24
N GLY A 24 -1.94 -4.14 -7.71
CA GLY A 24 -3.10 -3.97 -6.85
C GLY A 24 -2.90 -4.48 -5.42
N LEU A 25 -1.66 -4.81 -5.03
CA LEU A 25 -1.32 -5.23 -3.68
C LEU A 25 -0.89 -4.03 -2.84
N TYR A 26 -1.49 -3.90 -1.66
CA TYR A 26 -1.19 -2.82 -0.71
C TYR A 26 -0.82 -3.38 0.66
N GLY A 27 0.14 -2.75 1.32
CA GLY A 27 0.70 -3.23 2.58
C GLY A 27 0.54 -2.25 3.74
N CYS A 28 -0.02 -2.71 4.86
CA CYS A 28 -0.12 -1.99 6.13
C CYS A 28 0.45 -2.81 7.31
N GLY A 29 0.61 -2.17 8.47
CA GLY A 29 1.01 -2.82 9.73
C GLY A 29 1.98 -1.99 10.56
N ASP A 30 2.10 -2.34 11.83
CA ASP A 30 3.02 -1.76 12.82
C ASP A 30 4.49 -2.03 12.49
N HIS A 31 4.79 -3.19 11.91
CA HIS A 31 6.11 -3.56 11.41
C HIS A 31 6.66 -2.65 10.29
N ARG A 32 5.82 -1.79 9.67
CA ARG A 32 6.22 -0.93 8.55
C ARG A 32 6.47 0.54 8.91
N ASP A 33 5.95 1.01 10.05
CA ASP A 33 6.06 2.41 10.49
C ASP A 33 6.70 2.50 11.89
N THR A 34 6.01 1.98 12.90
CA THR A 34 6.43 1.91 14.30
C THR A 34 5.73 0.70 14.94
N PRO A 35 6.45 -0.21 15.64
CA PRO A 35 5.87 -1.38 16.31
C PRO A 35 4.99 -0.95 17.50
N SER A 36 3.78 -0.47 17.20
CA SER A 36 2.77 -0.03 18.15
C SER A 36 1.37 -0.06 17.52
N ILE A 37 0.34 -0.08 18.36
CA ILE A 37 -1.07 -0.02 17.93
C ILE A 37 -1.35 1.25 17.11
N GLN A 38 -0.83 2.39 17.56
CA GLN A 38 -1.00 3.67 16.85
C GLN A 38 -0.31 3.64 15.48
N GLY A 39 0.86 2.98 15.38
CA GLY A 39 1.56 2.74 14.12
C GLY A 39 0.74 1.91 13.15
N ALA A 40 0.12 0.82 13.61
CA ALA A 40 -0.78 0.00 12.79
C ALA A 40 -1.96 0.81 12.24
N MET A 41 -2.62 1.61 13.08
CA MET A 41 -3.78 2.42 12.69
C MET A 41 -3.40 3.50 11.67
N ALA A 42 -2.30 4.20 11.90
CA ALA A 42 -1.79 5.22 10.97
C ALA A 42 -1.42 4.62 9.60
N SER A 43 -0.75 3.46 9.60
CA SER A 43 -0.39 2.71 8.40
C SER A 43 -1.62 2.23 7.63
N GLY A 44 -2.64 1.72 8.34
CA GLY A 44 -3.92 1.33 7.77
C GLY A 44 -4.64 2.49 7.09
N ARG A 45 -4.67 3.67 7.72
CA ARG A 45 -5.30 4.87 7.15
C ARG A 45 -4.66 5.30 5.82
N ARG A 46 -3.33 5.25 5.73
CA ARG A 46 -2.60 5.56 4.48
C ARG A 46 -2.88 4.53 3.39
N THR A 47 -2.99 3.25 3.79
CA THR A 47 -3.29 2.14 2.89
C THR A 47 -4.66 2.26 2.27
N ALA A 48 -5.68 2.52 3.09
CA ALA A 48 -7.03 2.78 2.60
C ALA A 48 -7.08 3.98 1.63
N ALA A 49 -6.37 5.07 1.93
CA ALA A 49 -6.31 6.23 1.04
C ALA A 49 -5.69 5.90 -0.32
N ALA A 50 -4.61 5.09 -0.35
CA ALA A 50 -3.98 4.64 -1.58
C ALA A 50 -4.90 3.75 -2.42
N VAL A 51 -5.57 2.77 -1.79
CA VAL A 51 -6.55 1.89 -2.44
C VAL A 51 -7.68 2.70 -3.05
N LEU A 52 -8.27 3.64 -2.30
CA LEU A 52 -9.37 4.47 -2.79
C LEU A 52 -8.95 5.33 -3.97
N ARG A 53 -7.72 5.86 -3.97
CA ARG A 53 -7.19 6.62 -5.12
C ARG A 53 -7.03 5.73 -6.34
N ALA A 54 -6.48 4.53 -6.17
CA ALA A 54 -6.31 3.57 -7.25
C ALA A 54 -7.66 3.15 -7.86
N LEU A 55 -8.64 2.81 -7.03
CA LEU A 55 -9.98 2.43 -7.48
C LEU A 55 -10.69 3.55 -8.24
N ARG A 56 -10.52 4.81 -7.83
CA ARG A 56 -11.05 5.98 -8.57
C ARG A 56 -10.35 6.23 -9.89
N SER A 57 -9.11 5.78 -10.04
CA SER A 57 -8.34 5.91 -11.29
C SER A 57 -8.55 4.76 -12.27
N ILE A 58 -9.21 3.67 -11.83
CA ILE A 58 -9.59 2.57 -12.72
C ILE A 58 -10.81 3.04 -13.52
N PRO A 59 -10.73 3.11 -14.87
CA PRO A 59 -11.89 3.40 -15.69
C PRO A 59 -12.98 2.36 -15.43
N ALA A 60 -14.25 2.76 -15.47
CA ALA A 60 -15.35 1.82 -15.33
C ALA A 60 -15.17 0.67 -16.35
N PRO A 61 -15.52 -0.58 -16.00
CA PRO A 61 -15.57 -1.69 -16.97
C PRO A 61 -16.62 -1.37 -18.04
N GLY A 62 -16.23 -0.61 -19.06
CA GLY A 62 -17.10 0.03 -20.05
C GLY A 62 -16.39 1.13 -20.84
N ASP A 63 -15.53 1.93 -20.18
CA ASP A 63 -14.76 3.00 -20.85
C ASP A 63 -13.65 2.46 -21.76
N ARG A 64 -13.12 1.28 -21.46
CA ARG A 64 -12.12 0.60 -22.31
C ARG A 64 -12.70 0.09 -23.63
N ALA A 65 -14.02 -0.09 -23.73
CA ALA A 65 -14.69 -0.49 -24.98
C ALA A 65 -15.10 0.71 -25.85
N ALA A 66 -15.22 1.92 -25.27
CA ALA A 66 -15.53 3.14 -25.99
C ALA A 66 -14.30 3.77 -26.69
N ALA A 67 -13.09 3.42 -26.26
CA ALA A 67 -11.86 3.69 -27.01
C ALA A 67 -11.68 2.64 -28.13
N GLY A 68 -12.57 2.65 -29.13
CA GLY A 68 -12.36 1.91 -30.37
C GLY A 68 -11.14 2.42 -31.15
N PRO A 69 -10.54 1.62 -32.05
CA PRO A 69 -9.43 2.07 -32.89
C PRO A 69 -9.94 3.12 -33.87
N GLY A 70 -9.67 4.39 -33.59
CA GLY A 70 -10.16 5.49 -34.42
C GLY A 70 -9.54 6.82 -34.03
N ALA A 71 -8.25 6.99 -34.31
CA ALA A 71 -7.64 8.29 -34.59
C ALA A 71 -6.22 8.08 -35.12
N GLY A 72 -6.02 8.31 -36.42
CA GLY A 72 -4.71 8.37 -37.09
C GLY A 72 -4.54 7.36 -38.20
#